data_AF-A0A7M1T8B2-F1
#
_entry.id   AF-A0A7M1T8B2-F1
#
_cell.length_a   1.000
_cell.length_b   1.000
_cell.length_c   1.000
_cell.angle_alpha   90.00
_cell.angle_beta   90.00
_cell.angle_gamma   90.00
#
_symmetry.space_group_name_H-M   'P 1'
#
loop_
_entity.id
_entity.type
_entity.pdbx_description
1 polymer ?
#
loop_
_entity_poly.entity_id
_entity_poly.type
_entity_poly.pdbx_seq_one_letter_code
_entity_poly.pdbx_strand_id
1 'polypeptide(L)'
;MDTHPDSGFPESSASKGYARAAAEKTGYAGFQRMKQAWKTALQIPFFCWNGLLALIAGMILAYLAQMFFPYIQQRHGIVLYDPLLAWLPAYDISMPLFACLYIPMLVWIGMLLKYPRSLLQVLMSVIVLQTIRLLTIWAIPLDPPQHCMVLRDPLVYVLAYHHMPITRDLFFSGHTATMMVFYLAAPGQKKWLMAIWMSTVILMLLIQHAHYTIDILAAILIAPAVWTWMDFYLSRELGELATWNGYR
;
A
#
# COMPACT_ATOMS: atom_id res chain seq x y z
N MET A 1 54.60 -26.58 -26.69
CA MET A 1 54.03 -25.23 -26.82
C MET A 1 52.54 -25.46 -26.92
N ASP A 2 51.88 -25.33 -25.78
CA ASP A 2 50.67 -26.07 -25.44
C ASP A 2 49.39 -25.51 -26.08
N THR A 3 48.52 -26.46 -26.42
CA THR A 3 47.18 -26.30 -26.96
C THR A 3 46.21 -25.83 -25.88
N HIS A 4 45.58 -24.66 -26.07
CA HIS A 4 44.34 -24.30 -25.35
C HIS A 4 43.12 -24.84 -26.13
N PRO A 5 42.19 -25.58 -25.51
CA PRO A 5 40.88 -25.84 -26.08
C PRO A 5 39.87 -24.80 -25.57
N ASP A 6 39.37 -23.96 -26.47
CA ASP A 6 38.17 -23.15 -26.24
C ASP A 6 36.94 -24.07 -26.16
N SER A 7 36.51 -24.41 -24.95
CA SER A 7 35.23 -25.07 -24.69
C SER A 7 34.10 -24.04 -24.61
N GLY A 8 33.74 -23.44 -25.74
CA GLY A 8 32.50 -22.69 -25.88
C GLY A 8 31.32 -23.65 -26.08
N PHE A 9 30.66 -24.06 -25.00
CA PHE A 9 29.36 -24.73 -25.11
C PHE A 9 28.35 -23.75 -25.73
N PRO A 10 27.72 -24.08 -26.89
CA PRO A 10 26.65 -23.25 -27.41
C PRO A 10 25.42 -23.45 -26.52
N GLU A 11 25.06 -22.46 -25.70
CA GLU A 11 23.73 -22.38 -25.10
C GLU A 11 22.68 -22.38 -26.22
N SER A 12 22.10 -23.55 -26.47
CA SER A 12 21.30 -23.81 -27.66
C SER A 12 20.03 -22.96 -27.68
N SER A 13 19.67 -22.43 -28.85
CA SER A 13 18.40 -21.72 -29.09
C SER A 13 17.17 -22.54 -28.68
N ALA A 14 17.30 -23.88 -28.67
CA ALA A 14 16.30 -24.81 -28.19
C ALA A 14 16.00 -24.62 -26.68
N SER A 15 17.01 -24.41 -25.83
CA SER A 15 16.81 -24.16 -24.39
C SER A 15 15.99 -22.90 -24.12
N LYS A 16 16.26 -21.82 -24.89
CA LYS A 16 15.49 -20.56 -24.85
C LYS A 16 14.06 -20.75 -25.35
N GLY A 17 13.86 -21.59 -26.37
CA GLY A 17 12.54 -21.95 -26.89
C GLY A 17 11.68 -22.73 -25.88
N TYR A 18 12.27 -23.71 -25.18
CA TYR A 18 11.59 -24.48 -24.13
C TYR A 18 11.25 -23.61 -22.92
N ALA A 19 12.17 -22.75 -22.46
CA ALA A 19 11.92 -21.83 -21.36
C ALA A 19 10.78 -20.85 -21.66
N ARG A 20 10.73 -20.33 -22.90
CA ARG A 20 9.65 -19.45 -23.36
C ARG A 20 8.30 -20.17 -23.45
N ALA A 21 8.26 -21.37 -24.03
CA ALA A 21 7.04 -22.16 -24.11
C ALA A 21 6.52 -22.61 -22.72
N ALA A 22 7.42 -22.91 -21.79
CA ALA A 22 7.07 -23.21 -20.41
C ALA A 22 6.51 -21.97 -19.69
N ALA A 23 7.16 -20.81 -19.84
CA ALA A 23 6.69 -19.53 -19.31
C ALA A 23 5.29 -19.17 -19.85
N GLU A 24 5.07 -19.31 -21.16
CA GLU A 24 3.79 -19.07 -21.81
C GLU A 24 2.69 -20.02 -21.28
N LYS A 25 2.98 -21.33 -21.12
CA LYS A 25 2.04 -22.30 -20.52
C LYS A 25 1.72 -21.97 -19.05
N THR A 26 2.72 -21.60 -18.25
CA THR A 26 2.49 -21.21 -16.85
C THR A 26 1.71 -19.90 -16.72
N GLY A 27 1.96 -18.93 -17.60
CA GLY A 27 1.21 -17.67 -17.67
C GLY A 27 -0.25 -17.88 -18.04
N TYR A 28 -0.50 -18.71 -19.07
CA TYR A 28 -1.85 -19.07 -19.50
C TYR A 28 -2.63 -19.80 -18.39
N ALA A 29 -2.02 -20.79 -17.75
CA ALA A 29 -2.63 -21.49 -16.62
C ALA A 29 -2.91 -20.56 -15.43
N GLY A 30 -2.01 -19.61 -15.15
CA GLY A 30 -2.21 -18.59 -14.11
C GLY A 30 -3.39 -17.66 -14.40
N PHE A 31 -3.53 -17.22 -15.66
CA PHE A 31 -4.66 -16.39 -16.09
C PHE A 31 -6.00 -17.13 -15.98
N GLN A 32 -6.07 -18.39 -16.40
CA GLN A 32 -7.30 -19.18 -16.27
C GLN A 32 -7.71 -19.41 -14.81
N ARG A 33 -6.74 -19.67 -13.92
CA ARG A 33 -7.00 -19.78 -12.47
C ARG A 33 -7.54 -18.48 -11.89
N MET A 34 -6.95 -17.35 -12.25
CA MET A 34 -7.43 -16.03 -11.84
C MET A 34 -8.86 -15.79 -12.33
N LYS A 35 -9.14 -16.04 -13.61
CA LYS A 35 -10.49 -15.91 -14.20
C LYS A 35 -11.52 -16.76 -13.45
N GLN A 36 -11.18 -18.01 -13.13
CA GLN A 36 -12.05 -18.89 -12.37
C GLN A 36 -12.29 -18.38 -10.94
N ALA A 37 -11.25 -17.92 -10.24
CA ALA A 37 -11.37 -17.37 -8.89
C ALA A 37 -12.32 -16.16 -8.85
N TRP A 38 -12.21 -15.24 -9.82
CA TRP A 38 -13.12 -14.11 -9.96
C TRP A 38 -14.55 -14.53 -10.32
N LYS A 39 -14.71 -15.52 -11.21
CA LYS A 39 -16.03 -16.06 -11.55
C LYS A 39 -16.73 -16.59 -10.30
N THR A 40 -16.03 -17.38 -9.49
CA THR A 40 -16.57 -17.90 -8.22
C THR A 40 -16.88 -16.76 -7.24
N ALA A 41 -15.98 -15.81 -7.06
CA ALA A 41 -16.19 -14.70 -6.13
C ALA A 41 -17.42 -13.84 -6.52
N LEU A 42 -17.60 -13.53 -7.80
CA LEU A 42 -18.72 -12.73 -8.30
C LEU A 42 -20.08 -13.46 -8.24
N GLN A 43 -20.08 -14.78 -8.06
CA GLN A 43 -21.32 -15.53 -7.83
C GLN A 43 -21.80 -15.42 -6.39
N ILE A 44 -20.96 -14.96 -5.45
CA ILE A 44 -21.30 -14.82 -4.04
C ILE A 44 -21.91 -13.42 -3.81
N PRO A 45 -23.20 -13.30 -3.45
CA PRO A 45 -23.84 -11.99 -3.28
C PRO A 45 -23.15 -11.13 -2.22
N PHE A 46 -22.67 -11.74 -1.14
CA PHE A 46 -21.93 -11.07 -0.08
C PHE A 46 -20.65 -10.40 -0.60
N PHE A 47 -19.90 -11.06 -1.49
CA PHE A 47 -18.72 -10.47 -2.12
C PHE A 47 -19.10 -9.26 -2.97
N CYS A 48 -20.13 -9.39 -3.82
CA CYS A 48 -20.58 -8.32 -4.72
C CYS A 48 -21.08 -7.09 -3.97
N TRP A 49 -21.88 -7.27 -2.91
CA TRP A 49 -22.37 -6.15 -2.10
C TRP A 49 -21.24 -5.43 -1.36
N ASN A 50 -20.31 -6.17 -0.74
CA ASN A 50 -19.17 -5.55 -0.08
C ASN A 50 -18.23 -4.88 -1.09
N GLY A 51 -18.04 -5.46 -2.27
CA GLY A 51 -17.29 -4.84 -3.36
C GLY A 51 -17.93 -3.52 -3.84
N LEU A 52 -19.24 -3.50 -4.06
CA LEU A 52 -19.98 -2.30 -4.43
C LEU A 52 -19.91 -1.24 -3.33
N LEU A 53 -20.13 -1.64 -2.07
CA LEU A 53 -20.05 -0.74 -0.92
C LEU A 53 -18.63 -0.17 -0.76
N ALA A 54 -17.59 -0.98 -0.94
CA ALA A 54 -16.21 -0.50 -0.91
C ALA A 54 -15.93 0.49 -2.04
N LEU A 55 -16.42 0.25 -3.25
CA LEU A 55 -16.28 1.20 -4.36
C LEU A 55 -16.99 2.53 -4.06
N ILE A 56 -18.25 2.48 -3.61
CA ILE A 56 -19.02 3.68 -3.28
C ILE A 56 -18.36 4.44 -2.12
N ALA A 57 -18.03 3.75 -1.03
CA ALA A 57 -17.36 4.35 0.12
C ALA A 57 -16.01 4.96 -0.26
N GLY A 58 -15.22 4.28 -1.09
CA GLY A 58 -13.94 4.79 -1.59
C GLY A 58 -14.11 6.06 -2.43
N MET A 59 -15.11 6.12 -3.32
CA MET A 59 -15.41 7.31 -4.13
C MET A 59 -15.87 8.49 -3.24
N ILE A 60 -16.77 8.23 -2.29
CA ILE A 60 -17.22 9.24 -1.33
C ILE A 60 -16.03 9.77 -0.53
N LEU A 61 -15.18 8.87 -0.03
CA LEU A 61 -14.02 9.22 0.77
C LEU A 61 -13.01 10.06 -0.02
N ALA A 62 -12.75 9.69 -1.28
CA ALA A 62 -11.90 10.45 -2.18
C ALA A 62 -12.46 11.84 -2.45
N TYR A 63 -13.77 11.96 -2.68
CA TYR A 63 -14.43 13.26 -2.85
C TYR A 63 -14.36 14.12 -1.57
N LEU A 64 -14.68 13.54 -0.41
CA LEU A 64 -14.58 14.22 0.88
C LEU A 64 -13.15 14.68 1.17
N ALA A 65 -12.14 13.87 0.84
CA ALA A 65 -10.73 14.23 0.99
C ALA A 65 -10.37 15.50 0.21
N GLN A 66 -10.88 15.68 -1.02
CA GLN A 66 -10.63 16.89 -1.83
C GLN A 66 -11.09 18.16 -1.13
N MET A 67 -12.20 18.10 -0.39
CA MET A 67 -12.72 19.23 0.38
C MET A 67 -12.06 19.36 1.76
N PHE A 68 -11.72 18.23 2.38
CA PHE A 68 -11.23 18.15 3.75
C PHE A 68 -9.81 18.70 3.90
N PHE A 69 -8.88 18.32 3.04
CA PHE A 69 -7.47 18.71 3.20
C PHE A 69 -7.24 20.23 3.06
N PRO A 70 -7.85 20.93 2.08
CA PRO A 70 -7.79 22.40 2.03
C PRO A 70 -8.39 23.08 3.27
N TYR A 71 -9.42 22.49 3.88
CA TYR A 71 -10.04 23.01 5.10
C TYR A 71 -9.12 22.82 6.32
N ILE A 72 -8.55 21.64 6.52
CA ILE A 72 -7.62 21.37 7.62
C ILE A 72 -6.38 22.27 7.53
N GLN A 73 -5.93 22.61 6.32
CA GLN A 73 -4.80 23.50 6.13
C GLN A 73 -4.98 24.91 6.73
N GLN A 74 -6.22 25.33 7.02
CA GLN A 74 -6.51 26.63 7.61
C GLN A 74 -6.59 26.57 9.15
N ARG A 75 -6.55 25.37 9.73
CA ARG A 75 -6.64 25.19 11.18
C ARG A 75 -5.24 25.29 11.79
N HIS A 76 -5.14 26.10 12.85
CA HIS A 76 -3.95 26.12 13.68
C HIS A 76 -3.95 24.91 14.62
N GLY A 77 -2.83 24.20 14.64
CA GLY A 77 -2.63 23.02 15.47
C GLY A 77 -1.65 23.28 16.61
N ILE A 78 -1.35 22.21 17.33
CA ILE A 78 -0.23 22.19 18.27
C ILE A 78 1.00 21.59 17.58
N VAL A 79 2.18 22.12 17.88
CA VAL A 79 3.45 21.53 17.48
C VAL A 79 3.89 20.57 18.57
N LEU A 80 4.15 19.30 18.22
CA LEU A 80 4.64 18.31 19.16
C LEU A 80 6.16 18.27 19.14
N TYR A 81 6.76 18.10 20.31
CA TYR A 81 8.18 17.78 20.38
C TYR A 81 8.40 16.30 20.05
N ASP A 82 9.20 16.04 19.02
CA ASP A 82 9.56 14.68 18.60
C ASP A 82 11.08 14.47 18.71
N PRO A 83 11.54 13.73 19.73
CA PRO A 83 12.96 13.48 19.96
C PRO A 83 13.65 12.77 18.80
N LEU A 84 12.93 11.89 18.09
CA LEU A 84 13.50 11.12 16.99
C LEU A 84 13.74 12.03 15.80
N LEU A 85 12.77 12.87 15.46
CA LEU A 85 12.92 13.86 14.40
C LEU A 85 13.97 14.93 14.72
N ALA A 86 14.14 15.28 16.00
CA ALA A 86 15.19 16.22 16.42
C ALA A 86 16.62 15.70 16.18
N TRP A 87 16.79 14.38 16.12
CA TRP A 87 18.08 13.76 15.84
C TRP A 87 18.31 13.46 14.35
N LEU A 88 17.24 13.35 13.56
CA LEU A 88 17.31 13.02 12.15
C LEU A 88 17.52 14.27 11.27
N PRO A 89 18.30 14.16 10.18
CA PRO A 89 18.46 15.25 9.23
C PRO A 89 17.19 15.43 8.39
N ALA A 90 16.85 16.68 8.07
CA ALA A 90 15.73 17.02 7.20
C ALA A 90 16.21 17.18 5.75
N TYR A 91 15.78 16.29 4.86
CA TYR A 91 16.10 16.36 3.42
C TYR A 91 14.83 16.23 2.57
N ASP A 92 14.76 17.00 1.48
CA ASP A 92 13.72 16.80 0.46
C ASP A 92 14.05 15.55 -0.36
N ILE A 93 13.35 14.46 -0.04
CA ILE A 93 13.43 13.18 -0.73
C ILE A 93 12.07 12.79 -1.33
N SER A 94 11.26 13.78 -1.71
CA SER A 94 9.90 13.58 -2.24
C SER A 94 9.89 12.62 -3.43
N MET A 95 10.72 12.86 -4.44
CA MET A 95 10.74 12.06 -5.66
C MET A 95 11.10 10.58 -5.42
N PRO A 96 12.22 10.25 -4.74
CA PRO A 96 12.52 8.86 -4.44
C PRO A 96 11.48 8.23 -3.49
N LEU A 97 10.91 8.99 -2.54
CA LEU A 97 9.82 8.51 -1.69
C LEU A 97 8.61 8.07 -2.52
N PHE A 98 8.13 8.91 -3.45
CA PHE A 98 6.98 8.58 -4.31
C PHE A 98 7.28 7.44 -5.28
N ALA A 99 8.51 7.33 -5.80
CA ALA A 99 8.91 6.17 -6.58
C ALA A 99 8.83 4.86 -5.75
N CYS A 100 9.33 4.91 -4.51
CA CYS A 100 9.25 3.80 -3.56
C CYS A 100 7.83 3.52 -3.05
N LEU A 101 6.92 4.49 -3.12
CA LEU A 101 5.50 4.28 -2.83
C LEU A 101 4.78 3.60 -3.99
N TYR A 102 4.86 4.19 -5.19
CA TYR A 102 4.01 3.80 -6.31
C TYR A 102 4.45 2.52 -7.02
N ILE A 103 5.74 2.33 -7.26
CA ILE A 103 6.22 1.17 -8.05
C ILE A 103 5.91 -0.15 -7.33
N PRO A 104 6.30 -0.34 -6.05
CA PRO A 104 5.98 -1.58 -5.36
C PRO A 104 4.47 -1.74 -5.17
N MET A 105 3.74 -0.66 -4.83
CA MET A 105 2.29 -0.71 -4.67
C MET A 105 1.59 -1.28 -5.92
N LEU A 106 1.96 -0.83 -7.13
CA LEU A 106 1.39 -1.34 -8.37
C LEU A 106 1.69 -2.83 -8.59
N VAL A 107 2.93 -3.26 -8.30
CA VAL A 107 3.32 -4.68 -8.36
C VAL A 107 2.48 -5.51 -7.40
N TRP A 108 2.29 -5.04 -6.16
CA TRP A 108 1.56 -5.76 -5.12
C TRP A 108 0.06 -5.84 -5.41
N ILE A 109 -0.54 -4.77 -5.92
CA ILE A 109 -1.93 -4.79 -6.42
C ILE A 109 -2.05 -5.81 -7.55
N GLY A 110 -1.13 -5.81 -8.52
CA GLY A 110 -1.12 -6.78 -9.61
C GLY A 110 -1.05 -8.24 -9.13
N MET A 111 -0.35 -8.50 -8.03
CA MET A 111 -0.30 -9.81 -7.42
C MET A 111 -1.58 -10.17 -6.65
N LEU A 112 -2.17 -9.20 -5.95
CA LEU A 112 -3.44 -9.33 -5.21
C LEU A 112 -4.63 -9.58 -6.12
N LEU A 113 -4.60 -9.13 -7.39
CA LEU A 113 -5.67 -9.42 -8.37
C LEU A 113 -5.92 -10.92 -8.57
N LYS A 114 -4.98 -11.80 -8.22
CA LYS A 114 -5.18 -13.27 -8.27
C LYS A 114 -6.06 -13.79 -7.12
N TYR A 115 -6.29 -12.99 -6.09
CA TYR A 115 -6.95 -13.36 -4.83
C TYR A 115 -8.09 -12.38 -4.53
N PRO A 116 -9.29 -12.56 -5.10
CA PRO A 116 -10.38 -11.59 -5.01
C PRO A 116 -10.79 -11.29 -3.56
N ARG A 117 -10.80 -12.29 -2.68
CA ARG A 117 -11.07 -12.10 -1.25
C ARG A 117 -10.04 -11.17 -0.60
N SER A 118 -8.74 -11.45 -0.78
CA SER A 118 -7.68 -10.62 -0.19
C SER A 118 -7.67 -9.21 -0.76
N LEU A 119 -7.97 -9.05 -2.06
CA LEU A 119 -8.13 -7.73 -2.66
C LEU A 119 -9.27 -6.94 -2.01
N LEU A 120 -10.45 -7.56 -1.84
CA LEU A 120 -11.58 -6.93 -1.17
C LEU A 120 -11.23 -6.54 0.28
N GLN A 121 -10.57 -7.44 1.02
CA GLN A 121 -10.12 -7.17 2.38
C GLN A 121 -9.16 -5.98 2.46
N VAL A 122 -8.19 -5.90 1.54
CA VAL A 122 -7.26 -4.77 1.45
C VAL A 122 -8.02 -3.47 1.16
N LEU A 123 -8.93 -3.47 0.18
CA LEU A 123 -9.73 -2.29 -0.17
C LEU A 123 -10.56 -1.80 1.02
N MET A 124 -11.31 -2.70 1.66
CA MET A 124 -12.13 -2.35 2.83
C MET A 124 -11.28 -1.87 4.01
N SER A 125 -10.14 -2.51 4.28
CA SER A 125 -9.22 -2.09 5.34
C SER A 125 -8.68 -0.69 5.08
N VAL A 126 -8.25 -0.39 3.84
CA VAL A 126 -7.76 0.93 3.46
C VAL A 126 -8.84 1.99 3.60
N ILE A 127 -10.08 1.72 3.19
CA ILE A 127 -11.21 2.66 3.35
C ILE A 127 -11.45 2.98 4.83
N VAL A 128 -11.49 1.97 5.69
CA VAL A 128 -11.68 2.16 7.13
C VAL A 128 -10.51 2.95 7.73
N LEU A 129 -9.27 2.60 7.38
CA LEU A 129 -8.08 3.30 7.88
C LEU A 129 -8.02 4.75 7.42
N GLN A 130 -8.38 5.04 6.17
CA GLN A 130 -8.44 6.41 5.66
C GLN A 130 -9.60 7.19 6.30
N THR A 131 -10.70 6.53 6.64
CA THR A 131 -11.77 7.15 7.45
C THR A 131 -11.26 7.52 8.84
N ILE A 132 -10.57 6.60 9.52
CA ILE A 132 -9.94 6.86 10.83
C ILE A 132 -8.96 8.02 10.71
N ARG A 133 -8.11 8.05 9.68
CA ARG A 133 -7.17 9.15 9.42
C ARG A 133 -7.87 10.50 9.36
N LEU A 134 -8.94 10.64 8.58
CA LEU A 134 -9.68 11.90 8.47
C LEU A 134 -10.28 12.31 9.82
N LEU A 135 -10.87 11.36 10.56
CA LEU A 135 -11.44 11.62 11.88
C LEU A 135 -10.37 12.07 12.88
N THR A 136 -9.20 11.43 12.87
CA THR A 136 -8.13 11.75 13.81
C THR A 136 -7.44 13.07 13.48
N ILE A 137 -7.20 13.37 12.20
CA ILE A 137 -6.68 14.68 11.76
C ILE A 137 -7.67 15.78 12.16
N TRP A 138 -8.98 15.52 12.02
CA TRP A 138 -9.99 16.48 12.42
C TRP A 138 -10.03 16.71 13.93
N ALA A 139 -9.93 15.64 14.72
CA ALA A 139 -9.99 15.68 16.18
C ALA A 139 -8.72 16.27 16.82
N ILE A 140 -7.55 16.01 16.22
CA ILE A 140 -6.25 16.35 16.78
C ILE A 140 -5.50 17.21 15.74
N PRO A 141 -5.78 18.53 15.70
CA PRO A 141 -5.10 19.42 14.77
C PRO A 141 -3.64 19.57 15.21
N LEU A 142 -2.72 19.07 14.40
CA LEU A 142 -1.29 19.23 14.60
C LEU A 142 -0.72 20.16 13.52
N ASP A 143 0.21 21.01 13.93
CA ASP A 143 1.04 21.76 13.01
C ASP A 143 2.29 20.94 12.64
N PRO A 144 2.89 21.16 11.45
CA PRO A 144 4.04 20.39 10.98
C PRO A 144 5.24 20.45 11.93
N PRO A 145 6.07 19.39 11.97
CA PRO A 145 7.29 19.38 12.77
C PRO A 145 8.23 20.50 12.33
N GLN A 146 9.13 20.89 13.22
CA GLN A 146 10.21 21.83 12.87
C GLN A 146 11.03 21.25 11.70
N HIS A 147 11.36 22.10 10.73
CA HIS A 147 12.06 21.73 9.51
C HIS A 147 11.31 20.75 8.58
N CYS A 148 9.97 20.68 8.67
CA CYS A 148 9.13 19.93 7.74
C CYS A 148 9.45 20.28 6.27
N MET A 149 9.79 19.27 5.49
CA MET A 149 9.98 19.41 4.04
C MET A 149 8.68 19.05 3.33
N VAL A 150 8.12 20.01 2.61
CA VAL A 150 6.84 19.86 1.92
C VAL A 150 6.88 18.67 0.95
N LEU A 151 5.94 17.74 1.13
CA LEU A 151 5.79 16.56 0.29
C LEU A 151 5.24 16.95 -1.09
N ARG A 152 6.09 16.94 -2.12
CA ARG A 152 5.70 17.29 -3.50
C ARG A 152 5.31 16.03 -4.26
N ASP A 153 4.05 15.64 -4.14
CA ASP A 153 3.49 14.48 -4.83
C ASP A 153 3.16 14.81 -6.29
N PRO A 154 3.82 14.18 -7.27
CA PRO A 154 3.59 14.48 -8.69
C PRO A 154 2.19 14.07 -9.17
N LEU A 155 1.60 12.99 -8.62
CA LEU A 155 0.27 12.53 -9.04
C LEU A 155 -0.82 13.39 -8.42
N VAL A 156 -0.71 13.64 -7.12
CA VAL A 156 -1.66 14.51 -6.42
C VAL A 156 -1.57 15.94 -6.93
N TYR A 157 -0.38 16.46 -7.23
CA TYR A 157 -0.23 17.79 -7.81
C TYR A 157 -1.00 17.96 -9.14
N VAL A 158 -1.09 16.90 -9.95
CA VAL A 158 -1.81 16.91 -11.23
C VAL A 158 -3.31 16.61 -11.05
N LEU A 159 -3.67 15.74 -10.09
CA LEU A 159 -5.00 15.13 -10.00
C LEU A 159 -5.86 15.63 -8.82
N ALA A 160 -5.29 16.34 -7.85
CA ALA A 160 -5.95 16.61 -6.57
C ALA A 160 -5.52 17.94 -5.90
N TYR A 161 -6.32 18.39 -4.93
CA TYR A 161 -6.05 19.46 -3.98
C TYR A 161 -5.67 20.83 -4.55
N HIS A 162 -6.19 21.19 -5.74
CA HIS A 162 -5.99 22.53 -6.32
C HIS A 162 -4.51 22.98 -6.35
N HIS A 163 -3.58 22.04 -6.57
CA HIS A 163 -2.14 22.29 -6.60
C HIS A 163 -1.54 22.79 -5.27
N MET A 164 -2.27 22.71 -4.16
CA MET A 164 -1.79 23.10 -2.84
C MET A 164 -1.07 21.95 -2.15
N PRO A 165 0.15 22.17 -1.63
CA PRO A 165 0.84 21.17 -0.83
C PRO A 165 0.09 20.90 0.48
N ILE A 166 0.04 19.64 0.88
CA ILE A 166 -0.53 19.21 2.17
C ILE A 166 0.60 19.04 3.18
N THR A 167 0.46 19.67 4.34
CA THR A 167 1.45 19.69 5.43
C THR A 167 0.84 19.50 6.81
N ARG A 168 -0.49 19.52 6.92
CA ARG A 168 -1.26 19.37 8.17
C ARG A 168 -2.07 18.08 8.21
N ASP A 169 -1.71 17.08 7.41
CA ASP A 169 -2.31 15.74 7.44
C ASP A 169 -1.63 14.81 8.46
N LEU A 170 -1.43 15.34 9.65
CA LEU A 170 -0.61 14.78 10.72
C LEU A 170 -1.48 14.02 11.74
N PHE A 171 -0.85 13.27 12.65
CA PHE A 171 -1.43 12.31 13.62
C PHE A 171 -1.63 10.89 13.10
N PHE A 172 -1.90 10.67 11.81
CA PHE A 172 -2.09 9.30 11.28
C PHE A 172 -1.50 9.14 9.89
N SER A 173 -0.42 8.35 9.79
CA SER A 173 0.26 8.14 8.52
C SER A 173 -0.50 7.14 7.62
N GLY A 174 -1.18 7.66 6.61
CA GLY A 174 -1.88 6.83 5.61
C GLY A 174 -0.93 5.94 4.81
N HIS A 175 0.29 6.41 4.53
CA HIS A 175 1.34 5.65 3.85
C HIS A 175 1.75 4.42 4.65
N THR A 176 2.11 4.62 5.93
CA THR A 176 2.48 3.53 6.84
C THR A 176 1.31 2.55 7.04
N ALA A 177 0.08 3.05 7.23
CA ALA A 177 -1.09 2.21 7.43
C ALA A 177 -1.35 1.30 6.21
N THR A 178 -1.24 1.85 5.00
CA THR A 178 -1.43 1.10 3.74
C THR A 178 -0.33 0.04 3.56
N MET A 179 0.92 0.36 3.90
CA MET A 179 2.02 -0.61 3.86
C MET A 179 1.84 -1.72 4.87
N MET A 180 1.36 -1.40 6.07
CA MET A 180 1.07 -2.40 7.08
C MET A 180 -0.02 -3.36 6.61
N VAL A 181 -1.07 -2.86 5.94
CA VAL A 181 -2.10 -3.70 5.30
C VAL A 181 -1.50 -4.62 4.24
N PHE A 182 -0.61 -4.12 3.36
CA PHE A 182 0.06 -4.97 2.37
C PHE A 182 0.96 -6.02 3.03
N TYR A 183 1.70 -5.67 4.09
CA TYR A 183 2.51 -6.60 4.87
C TYR A 183 1.66 -7.72 5.47
N LEU A 184 0.48 -7.40 6.02
CA LEU A 184 -0.45 -8.36 6.61
C LEU A 184 -1.11 -9.27 5.56
N ALA A 185 -1.40 -8.72 4.37
CA ALA A 185 -1.95 -9.46 3.25
C ALA A 185 -0.94 -10.42 2.60
N ALA A 186 0.36 -10.13 2.71
CA ALA A 186 1.40 -10.88 2.01
C ALA A 186 1.60 -12.31 2.56
N PRO A 187 1.91 -13.29 1.68
CA PRO A 187 2.27 -14.64 2.09
C PRO A 187 3.58 -14.66 2.86
N GLY A 188 3.74 -15.63 3.76
CA GLY A 188 4.90 -15.75 4.65
C GLY A 188 6.25 -15.57 3.96
N GLN A 189 6.45 -16.21 2.81
CA GLN A 189 7.70 -16.12 2.02
C GLN A 189 8.02 -14.72 1.46
N LYS A 190 7.04 -13.81 1.42
CA LYS A 190 7.19 -12.43 0.92
C LYS A 190 7.12 -11.37 2.03
N LYS A 191 6.84 -11.78 3.27
CA LYS A 191 6.71 -10.86 4.42
C LYS A 191 8.01 -10.12 4.74
N TRP A 192 9.17 -10.74 4.54
CA TRP A 192 10.45 -10.07 4.76
C TRP A 192 10.66 -8.92 3.77
N LEU A 193 10.31 -9.12 2.49
CA LEU A 193 10.41 -8.08 1.45
C LEU A 193 9.46 -6.90 1.75
N MET A 194 8.25 -7.22 2.22
CA MET A 194 7.30 -6.22 2.71
C MET A 194 7.84 -5.42 3.89
N ALA A 195 8.46 -6.11 4.86
CA ALA A 195 9.03 -5.46 6.03
C ALA A 195 10.17 -4.50 5.65
N ILE A 196 11.05 -4.90 4.73
CA ILE A 196 12.10 -4.03 4.20
C ILE A 196 11.49 -2.82 3.50
N TRP A 197 10.54 -3.04 2.58
CA TRP A 197 9.89 -1.96 1.86
C TRP A 197 9.22 -0.95 2.79
N MET A 198 8.44 -1.44 3.76
CA MET A 198 7.78 -0.61 4.77
C MET A 198 8.80 0.16 5.62
N SER A 199 9.87 -0.50 6.06
CA SER A 199 10.92 0.14 6.86
C SER A 199 11.64 1.24 6.08
N THR A 200 11.94 1.01 4.80
CA THR A 200 12.54 2.01 3.91
C THR A 200 11.65 3.24 3.79
N VAL A 201 10.35 3.06 3.55
CA VAL A 201 9.44 4.20 3.41
C VAL A 201 9.25 4.94 4.73
N ILE A 202 9.11 4.23 5.85
CA ILE A 202 9.04 4.85 7.18
C ILE A 202 10.28 5.73 7.43
N LEU A 203 11.47 5.20 7.13
CA LEU A 203 12.71 5.97 7.26
C LEU A 203 12.71 7.21 6.37
N MET A 204 12.25 7.09 5.12
CA MET A 204 12.16 8.23 4.21
C MET A 204 11.15 9.28 4.68
N LEU A 205 10.00 8.86 5.22
CA LEU A 205 9.00 9.79 5.79
C LEU A 205 9.56 10.56 6.98
N LEU A 206 10.37 9.90 7.83
CA LEU A 206 11.03 10.52 8.98
C LEU A 206 12.16 11.47 8.56
N ILE A 207 13.01 11.09 7.59
CA ILE A 207 14.07 11.96 7.04
C ILE A 207 13.48 13.18 6.33
N GLN A 208 12.29 13.04 5.74
CA GLN A 208 11.60 14.17 5.14
C GLN A 208 10.89 15.06 6.17
N HIS A 209 10.81 14.63 7.44
CA HIS A 209 10.00 15.26 8.48
C HIS A 209 8.55 15.46 8.01
N ALA A 210 8.04 14.53 7.19
CA ALA A 210 6.69 14.61 6.62
C ALA A 210 5.61 14.22 7.63
N HIS A 211 5.98 13.40 8.62
CA HIS A 211 5.11 12.93 9.69
C HIS A 211 5.86 12.89 11.01
N TYR A 212 5.13 13.06 12.11
CA TYR A 212 5.67 12.75 13.43
C TYR A 212 5.83 11.23 13.61
N THR A 213 6.73 10.84 14.50
CA THR A 213 6.91 9.44 14.92
C THR A 213 5.61 8.86 15.47
N ILE A 214 4.81 9.66 16.18
CA ILE A 214 3.51 9.23 16.71
C ILE A 214 2.53 8.85 15.59
N ASP A 215 2.59 9.52 14.44
CA ASP A 215 1.72 9.23 13.29
C ASP A 215 1.97 7.83 12.72
N ILE A 216 3.25 7.44 12.73
CA ILE A 216 3.74 6.15 12.24
C ILE A 216 3.38 5.06 13.24
N LEU A 217 3.60 5.30 14.54
CA LEU A 217 3.23 4.35 15.60
C LEU A 217 1.72 4.11 15.64
N ALA A 218 0.90 5.17 15.54
CA ALA A 218 -0.55 5.04 15.47
C ALA A 218 -0.99 4.16 14.30
N ALA A 219 -0.39 4.35 13.12
CA ALA A 219 -0.67 3.53 11.94
C ALA A 219 -0.28 2.05 12.14
N ILE A 220 0.90 1.78 12.71
CA ILE A 220 1.38 0.40 12.98
C ILE A 220 0.49 -0.33 13.97
N LEU A 221 -0.10 0.37 14.95
CA LEU A 221 -0.98 -0.22 15.96
C LEU A 221 -2.42 -0.42 15.45
N ILE A 222 -2.97 0.56 14.74
CA ILE A 222 -4.38 0.56 14.32
C ILE A 222 -4.59 -0.34 13.09
N ALA A 223 -3.66 -0.38 12.15
CA ALA A 223 -3.82 -1.16 10.91
C ALA A 223 -4.03 -2.67 11.15
N PRO A 224 -3.29 -3.36 12.06
CA PRO A 224 -3.56 -4.75 12.41
C PRO A 224 -4.94 -4.98 13.02
N ALA A 225 -5.42 -4.06 13.86
CA ALA A 225 -6.74 -4.15 14.46
C ALA A 225 -7.84 -4.08 13.40
N VAL A 226 -7.73 -3.12 12.46
CA VAL A 226 -8.66 -3.01 11.33
C VAL A 226 -8.57 -4.24 10.41
N TRP A 227 -7.35 -4.70 10.11
CA TRP A 227 -7.14 -5.88 9.26
C TRP A 227 -7.79 -7.15 9.83
N THR A 228 -7.60 -7.40 11.12
CA THR A 228 -8.19 -8.56 11.82
C THR A 228 -9.69 -8.45 11.93
N TRP A 229 -10.24 -7.25 12.17
CA TRP A 229 -11.68 -7.02 12.15
C TRP A 229 -12.27 -7.29 10.75
N MET A 230 -11.62 -6.82 9.68
CA MET A 230 -12.03 -7.09 8.30
C MET A 230 -11.93 -8.57 7.95
N ASP A 231 -10.88 -9.26 8.39
CA ASP A 231 -10.74 -10.70 8.16
C ASP A 231 -11.87 -11.48 8.82
N PHE A 232 -12.18 -11.15 10.08
CA PHE A 232 -13.27 -11.77 10.82
C PHE A 232 -14.62 -11.55 10.14
N TYR A 233 -14.90 -10.30 9.72
CA TYR A 233 -16.13 -9.96 9.03
C TYR A 233 -16.28 -10.71 7.68
N LEU A 234 -15.22 -10.74 6.86
CA LEU A 234 -15.26 -11.40 5.55
C LEU A 234 -15.26 -12.93 5.64
N SER A 235 -14.66 -13.51 6.69
CA SER A 235 -14.62 -14.95 6.90
C SER A 235 -15.99 -15.60 7.08
N ARG A 236 -17.02 -14.81 7.45
CA ARG A 236 -18.39 -15.30 7.65
C ARG A 236 -18.98 -15.97 6.41
N GLU A 237 -18.73 -15.40 5.23
CA GLU A 237 -19.34 -15.84 3.97
C GLU A 237 -18.30 -16.10 2.87
N LEU A 238 -17.05 -15.67 3.06
CA LEU A 238 -15.97 -15.83 2.08
C LEU A 238 -14.88 -16.80 2.55
N GLY A 239 -15.13 -17.55 3.64
CA GLY A 239 -14.24 -18.53 4.25
C GLY A 239 -13.49 -19.42 3.24
N GLU A 240 -14.22 -19.89 2.23
CA GLU A 240 -13.76 -20.86 1.23
C GLU A 240 -12.96 -20.23 0.08
N LEU A 241 -12.92 -18.90 -0.05
CA LEU A 241 -12.14 -18.24 -1.09
C LEU A 241 -10.66 -18.17 -0.73
N ALA A 242 -9.81 -18.48 -1.70
CA ALA A 242 -8.35 -18.41 -1.54
C ALA A 242 -7.88 -17.02 -1.10
N THR A 243 -7.08 -16.99 -0.05
CA THR A 243 -6.36 -15.80 0.42
C THR A 243 -4.93 -15.81 -0.06
N TRP A 244 -4.35 -14.62 -0.22
CA TRP A 244 -2.97 -14.46 -0.66
C TRP A 244 -1.95 -14.97 0.38
N ASN A 245 -2.30 -14.93 1.67
CA ASN A 245 -1.46 -15.40 2.76
C ASN A 245 -1.55 -16.93 3.03
N GLY A 246 -2.33 -17.66 2.23
CA GLY A 246 -2.58 -19.10 2.40
C GLY A 246 -3.76 -19.36 3.33
N TYR A 247 -4.60 -20.34 2.97
CA TYR A 247 -5.75 -20.77 3.76
C TYR A 247 -5.33 -21.07 5.21
N ARG A 248 -6.16 -20.63 6.18
CA ARG A 248 -6.26 -21.28 7.48
C ARG A 248 -7.29 -22.37 7.39
#